data_AF-J9BYR4-F1
#
_entry.id   AF-J9BYR4-F1
#
_cell.length_a   1.000
_cell.length_b   1.000
_cell.length_c   1.000
_cell.angle_alpha   90.00
_cell.angle_beta   90.00
_cell.angle_gamma   90.00
#
_symmetry.space_group_name_H-M   'P 1'
#
loop_
_entity.id
_entity.type
_entity.pdbx_description
1 polymer ?
#
loop_
_entity_poly.entity_id
_entity_poly.type
_entity_poly.pdbx_seq_one_letter_code
_entity_poly.pdbx_strand_id
1 'polypeptide(L)'
;KLFNALTEALGPVPIIAEDLGLMFDSVRQLLKESGYPGMKVLQFAFDPNSDSEYLPHNYPVNSVAYPGTHDNATAVEWATSFATPAERKKVHDIPGRGKGFGACKWPYPGHADESCPPCRYPCC
;
A
#
# COMPACT_ATOMS: atom_id res chain seq x y z
N LYS A 1 -17.32 6.14 -16.04
CA LYS A 1 -17.38 6.83 -17.36
C LYS A 1 -15.99 7.03 -17.96
N LEU A 2 -15.04 7.69 -17.28
CA LEU A 2 -13.66 7.86 -17.79
C LEU A 2 -12.89 6.53 -17.88
N PHE A 3 -12.82 5.75 -16.79
CA PHE A 3 -12.07 4.49 -16.78
C PHE A 3 -12.64 3.45 -17.76
N ASN A 4 -13.97 3.42 -17.94
CA ASN A 4 -14.60 2.57 -18.95
C ASN A 4 -14.13 2.96 -20.36
N ALA A 5 -14.12 4.26 -20.68
CA ALA A 5 -13.66 4.74 -21.99
C ALA A 5 -12.16 4.47 -22.21
N LEU A 6 -11.34 4.58 -21.16
CA LEU A 6 -9.92 4.20 -21.22
C LEU A 6 -9.75 2.71 -21.54
N THR A 7 -10.49 1.84 -20.85
CA THR A 7 -10.45 0.39 -21.07
C THR A 7 -10.96 0.01 -22.47
N GLU A 8 -12.00 0.68 -22.97
CA GLU A 8 -12.52 0.46 -24.32
C GLU A 8 -11.52 0.87 -25.42
N ALA A 9 -10.80 1.98 -25.22
CA ALA A 9 -9.88 2.50 -26.21
C ALA A 9 -8.49 1.84 -26.20
N LEU A 10 -7.97 1.52 -25.00
CA LEU A 10 -6.58 1.09 -24.80
C LEU A 10 -6.45 -0.35 -24.27
N GLY A 11 -7.57 -0.98 -23.89
CA GLY A 11 -7.55 -2.25 -23.17
C GLY A 11 -7.07 -2.08 -21.71
N PRO A 12 -6.60 -3.15 -21.07
CA PRO A 12 -6.09 -3.10 -19.69
C PRO A 12 -4.85 -2.20 -19.57
N VAL A 13 -4.95 -1.12 -18.78
CA VAL A 13 -3.84 -0.19 -18.52
C VAL A 13 -3.31 -0.38 -17.10
N PRO A 14 -1.98 -0.49 -16.87
CA PRO A 14 -1.42 -0.63 -15.54
C PRO A 14 -1.37 0.71 -14.80
N ILE A 15 -2.50 1.09 -14.19
CA ILE A 15 -2.62 2.30 -13.38
C ILE A 15 -2.54 1.93 -11.90
N ILE A 16 -1.79 2.71 -11.13
CA ILE A 16 -1.79 2.72 -9.67
C ILE A 16 -2.41 4.05 -9.25
N ALA A 17 -3.41 4.01 -8.38
CA ALA A 17 -4.06 5.21 -7.88
C ALA A 17 -3.30 5.73 -6.66
N GLU A 18 -2.85 6.98 -6.74
CA GLU A 18 -2.38 7.72 -5.57
C GLU A 18 -3.62 8.19 -4.80
N ASP A 19 -3.89 7.55 -3.66
CA ASP A 19 -5.06 7.76 -2.79
C ASP A 19 -4.64 8.22 -1.38
N LEU A 20 -3.57 9.00 -1.27
CA LEU A 20 -3.05 9.49 0.01
C LEU A 20 -3.78 10.77 0.45
N GLY A 21 -3.75 11.04 1.76
CA GLY A 21 -4.32 12.27 2.33
C GLY A 21 -5.84 12.22 2.54
N LEU A 22 -6.53 13.32 2.20
CA LEU A 22 -7.97 13.50 2.47
C LEU A 22 -8.83 12.69 1.49
N MET A 23 -9.25 11.52 1.95
CA MET A 23 -10.09 10.60 1.18
C MET A 23 -11.56 10.70 1.57
N PHE A 24 -12.38 11.25 0.68
CA PHE A 24 -13.84 11.24 0.79
C PHE A 24 -14.42 9.89 0.35
N ASP A 25 -15.60 9.53 0.85
CA ASP A 25 -16.29 8.28 0.50
C ASP A 25 -16.52 8.14 -1.00
N SER A 26 -16.79 9.24 -1.70
CA SER A 26 -16.92 9.27 -3.16
C SER A 26 -15.63 8.86 -3.89
N VAL A 27 -14.47 9.23 -3.36
CA VAL A 27 -13.16 8.87 -3.93
C VAL A 27 -12.84 7.41 -3.64
N ARG A 28 -13.14 6.93 -2.43
CA ARG A 28 -13.00 5.51 -2.07
C ARG A 28 -13.88 4.62 -2.96
N GLN A 29 -15.11 5.07 -3.24
CA GLN A 29 -16.01 4.39 -4.18
C GLN A 29 -15.46 4.41 -5.60
N LEU A 30 -14.97 5.55 -6.09
CA LEU A 30 -14.38 5.66 -7.42
C LEU A 30 -13.17 4.72 -7.60
N LEU A 31 -12.28 4.66 -6.61
CA LEU A 31 -11.15 3.74 -6.61
C LEU A 31 -11.61 2.29 -6.70
N LYS A 32 -12.57 1.90 -5.85
CA LYS A 32 -13.14 0.55 -5.84
C LYS A 32 -13.79 0.18 -7.18
N GLU A 33 -14.54 1.10 -7.78
CA GLU A 33 -15.18 0.91 -9.08
C GLU A 33 -14.17 0.85 -10.25
N SER A 34 -13.04 1.55 -10.13
CA SER A 34 -11.98 1.51 -11.15
C SER A 34 -11.24 0.17 -11.21
N GLY A 35 -11.19 -0.57 -10.09
CA GLY A 35 -10.43 -1.81 -9.97
C GLY A 35 -8.92 -1.64 -9.87
N TYR A 36 -8.40 -0.41 -9.92
CA TYR A 36 -6.98 -0.14 -9.75
C TYR A 36 -6.55 -0.24 -8.28
N PRO A 37 -5.32 -0.66 -7.99
CA PRO A 37 -4.82 -0.68 -6.63
C PRO A 37 -4.52 0.73 -6.14
N GLY A 38 -4.83 0.97 -4.86
CA GLY A 38 -4.42 2.16 -4.12
C GLY A 38 -2.98 2.04 -3.60
N MET A 39 -2.48 3.12 -3.01
CA MET A 39 -1.17 3.23 -2.40
C MET A 39 -1.24 3.16 -0.86
N LYS A 40 -0.24 2.52 -0.26
CA LYS A 40 -0.04 2.52 1.19
C LYS A 40 1.40 2.91 1.51
N VAL A 41 1.56 3.95 2.34
CA VAL A 41 2.86 4.47 2.74
C VAL A 41 3.13 4.13 4.19
N LEU A 42 4.12 3.27 4.43
CA LEU A 42 4.41 2.72 5.75
C LEU A 42 4.85 3.78 6.76
N GLN A 43 5.53 4.85 6.32
CA GLN A 43 5.92 5.96 7.20
C GLN A 43 4.72 6.66 7.87
N PHE A 44 3.48 6.52 7.36
CA PHE A 44 2.27 7.06 7.96
C PHE A 44 1.57 6.10 8.94
N ALA A 45 2.14 4.92 9.16
CA ALA A 45 1.52 3.84 9.94
C ALA A 45 1.66 4.00 11.46
N PHE A 46 2.65 4.76 11.92
CA PHE A 46 3.22 4.60 13.25
C PHE A 46 2.72 5.56 14.32
N ASP A 47 1.67 6.33 14.06
CA ASP A 47 1.02 7.17 15.08
C ASP A 47 0.72 6.31 16.32
N PRO A 48 1.29 6.64 17.50
CA PRO A 48 1.15 5.82 18.71
C PRO A 48 -0.28 5.75 19.23
N ASN A 49 -1.15 6.69 18.86
CA ASN A 49 -2.50 6.81 19.42
C ASN A 49 -3.60 6.17 18.57
N SER A 50 -3.26 5.64 17.38
CA SER A 50 -4.26 5.15 16.42
C SER A 50 -3.85 3.85 15.74
N ASP A 51 -4.81 2.98 15.42
CA ASP A 51 -4.60 1.88 14.47
C ASP A 51 -4.74 2.40 13.04
N SER A 52 -3.62 2.85 12.48
CA SER A 52 -3.58 3.50 11.17
C SER A 52 -3.98 2.54 10.05
N GLU A 53 -4.71 3.04 9.04
CA GLU A 53 -4.96 2.29 7.79
C GLU A 53 -3.65 1.97 7.03
N TYR A 54 -2.57 2.66 7.38
CA TYR A 54 -1.23 2.46 6.83
C TYR A 54 -0.45 1.33 7.52
N LEU A 55 -1.02 0.64 8.51
CA LEU A 55 -0.41 -0.57 9.09
C LEU A 55 -0.62 -1.78 8.17
N PRO A 56 0.38 -2.67 8.01
CA PRO A 56 0.31 -3.79 7.06
C PRO A 56 -0.89 -4.74 7.25
N HIS A 57 -1.37 -4.94 8.48
CA HIS A 57 -2.54 -5.78 8.74
C HIS A 57 -3.86 -5.15 8.29
N ASN A 58 -3.88 -3.85 8.01
CA ASN A 58 -5.03 -3.10 7.52
C ASN A 58 -5.02 -2.91 6.00
N TYR A 59 -4.03 -3.44 5.28
CA TYR A 59 -3.91 -3.24 3.83
C TYR A 59 -4.99 -4.00 3.05
N PRO A 60 -5.70 -3.33 2.13
CA PRO A 60 -6.51 -4.01 1.13
C PRO A 60 -5.61 -4.89 0.26
N VAL A 61 -6.12 -6.05 -0.17
CA VAL A 61 -5.40 -6.97 -1.07
C VAL A 61 -4.98 -6.26 -2.36
N ASN A 62 -5.84 -5.39 -2.90
CA ASN A 62 -5.56 -4.59 -4.09
C ASN A 62 -4.88 -3.26 -3.71
N SER A 63 -3.64 -3.33 -3.22
CA SER A 63 -2.85 -2.15 -2.88
C SER A 63 -1.37 -2.35 -3.14
N VAL A 64 -0.64 -1.24 -3.28
CA VAL A 64 0.81 -1.21 -3.42
C VAL A 64 1.41 -0.51 -2.20
N ALA A 65 2.27 -1.23 -1.49
CA ALA A 65 2.93 -0.73 -0.29
C ALA A 65 4.31 -0.14 -0.62
N TYR A 66 4.58 1.04 -0.07
CA TYR A 66 5.85 1.75 -0.16
C TYR A 66 6.38 2.06 1.23
N PRO A 67 7.71 1.98 1.47
CA PRO A 67 8.27 2.48 2.72
C PRO A 67 8.04 4.00 2.86
N GLY A 68 8.17 4.74 1.76
CA GLY A 68 7.96 6.19 1.62
C GLY A 68 7.87 6.53 0.13
N THR A 69 7.33 7.71 -0.21
CA THR A 69 7.36 8.27 -1.56
C THR A 69 8.59 9.16 -1.76
N HIS A 70 8.74 9.75 -2.94
CA HIS A 70 9.77 10.75 -3.21
C HIS A 70 9.58 12.06 -2.41
N ASP A 71 8.39 12.29 -1.84
CA ASP A 71 8.08 13.42 -0.97
C ASP A 71 8.47 13.17 0.50
N ASN A 72 8.87 11.95 0.83
CA ASN A 72 9.23 11.55 2.17
C ASN A 72 10.74 11.49 2.36
N ALA A 73 11.17 11.67 3.61
CA ALA A 73 12.54 11.35 4.01
C ALA A 73 12.83 9.86 3.74
N THR A 74 14.10 9.53 3.53
CA THR A 74 14.50 8.13 3.37
C THR A 74 14.10 7.32 4.60
N ALA A 75 13.82 6.02 4.45
CA ALA A 75 13.33 5.20 5.58
C ALA A 75 14.29 5.23 6.80
N VAL A 76 15.60 5.31 6.55
CA VAL A 76 16.62 5.43 7.60
C VAL A 76 16.52 6.79 8.28
N GLU A 77 16.53 7.87 7.50
CA GLU A 77 16.45 9.23 8.03
C GLU A 77 15.14 9.49 8.77
N TRP A 78 14.02 8.98 8.25
CA TRP A 78 12.74 9.02 8.91
C TRP A 78 12.81 8.36 10.30
N ALA A 79 13.36 7.14 10.39
CA ALA A 79 13.44 6.41 11.64
C ALA A 79 14.37 7.07 12.67
N THR A 80 15.48 7.67 12.22
CA THR A 80 16.49 8.26 13.13
C THR A 80 16.19 9.70 13.52
N SER A 81 15.61 10.49 12.60
CA SER A 81 15.57 11.95 12.71
C SER A 81 14.16 12.53 12.79
N PHE A 82 13.16 11.87 12.18
CA PHE A 82 11.78 12.40 12.13
C PHE A 82 10.82 11.66 13.07
N ALA A 83 10.98 10.35 13.23
CA ALA A 83 10.12 9.56 14.12
C ALA A 83 10.34 9.96 15.58
N THR A 84 9.24 10.11 16.31
CA THR A 84 9.24 10.32 17.75
C THR A 84 9.64 9.03 18.49
N PRO A 85 10.06 9.11 19.77
CA PRO A 85 10.33 7.91 20.57
C PRO A 85 9.16 6.94 20.64
N ALA A 86 7.93 7.46 20.66
CA ALA A 86 6.71 6.65 20.73
C ALA A 86 6.43 5.92 19.40
N GLU A 87 6.57 6.61 18.26
CA GLU A 87 6.45 5.99 16.94
C GLU A 87 7.52 4.92 16.73
N ARG A 88 8.77 5.21 17.11
CA ARG A 88 9.85 4.19 17.07
C ARG A 88 9.50 2.96 17.90
N LYS A 89 9.01 3.15 19.12
CA LYS A 89 8.59 2.02 19.97
C LYS A 89 7.52 1.18 19.26
N LYS A 90 6.52 1.81 18.64
CA LYS A 90 5.49 1.10 17.87
C LYS A 90 6.06 0.33 16.68
N VAL A 91 7.08 0.86 16.00
CA VAL A 91 7.81 0.13 14.94
C VAL A 91 8.51 -1.12 15.48
N HIS A 92 9.02 -1.08 16.72
CA HIS A 92 9.62 -2.25 17.37
C HIS A 92 8.58 -3.29 17.80
N ASP A 93 7.38 -2.85 18.14
CA ASP A 93 6.30 -3.71 18.65
C ASP A 93 5.51 -4.41 17.52
N ILE A 94 5.80 -4.13 16.23
CA ILE A 94 5.14 -4.81 15.11
C ILE A 94 5.50 -6.30 15.09
N PRO A 95 4.51 -7.20 15.14
CA PRO A 95 4.74 -8.63 14.98
C PRO A 95 5.37 -8.94 13.61
N GLY A 96 6.46 -9.73 13.57
CA GLY A 96 7.10 -10.18 12.33
C GLY A 96 8.29 -9.36 11.84
N ARG A 97 8.79 -8.41 12.64
CA ARG A 97 10.05 -7.68 12.38
C ARG A 97 11.20 -8.65 12.06
N GLY A 98 11.68 -8.63 10.81
CA GLY A 98 12.76 -9.51 10.32
C GLY A 98 12.34 -10.48 9.20
N LYS A 99 11.04 -10.60 8.90
CA LYS A 99 10.59 -11.22 7.64
C LYS A 99 10.59 -10.14 6.56
N GLY A 100 11.42 -10.29 5.53
CA GLY A 100 11.62 -9.26 4.50
C GLY A 100 10.32 -8.80 3.85
N PHE A 101 10.27 -7.52 3.46
CA PHE A 101 9.21 -7.00 2.60
C PHE A 101 9.33 -7.68 1.23
N GLY A 102 8.61 -8.78 1.03
CA GLY A 102 8.49 -9.38 -0.29
C GLY A 102 7.81 -8.39 -1.23
N ALA A 103 8.46 -8.09 -2.37
CA ALA A 103 7.82 -7.36 -3.45
C ALA A 103 6.57 -8.14 -3.89
N CYS A 104 5.39 -7.56 -3.68
CA CYS A 104 4.14 -8.11 -4.19
C CYS A 104 4.25 -8.16 -5.73
N LYS A 105 4.25 -9.37 -6.31
CA LYS A 105 4.24 -9.51 -7.77
C LYS A 105 2.88 -9.06 -8.29
N TRP A 106 2.90 -8.06 -9.16
CA TRP A 106 1.74 -7.52 -9.84
C TRP A 106 1.07 -8.58 -10.73
N PRO A 107 -0.26 -8.76 -10.68
CA PRO A 107 -0.96 -9.64 -11.60
C PRO A 107 -1.09 -8.94 -12.96
N TYR A 108 -0.09 -9.08 -13.82
CA TYR A 108 -0.28 -8.85 -15.26
C TYR A 108 -0.93 -10.10 -15.87
N PRO A 109 -2.00 -9.96 -16.68
CA PRO A 109 -2.50 -11.07 -17.47
C PRO A 109 -1.43 -11.46 -18.50
N GLY A 110 -0.75 -12.57 -18.26
CA GLY A 110 0.29 -13.11 -19.12
C GLY A 110 1.41 -13.88 -18.40
N HIS A 111 1.60 -13.68 -17.09
CA HIS A 111 2.60 -14.38 -16.27
C HIS A 111 1.98 -14.82 -14.91
N ALA A 112 0.75 -15.32 -14.93
CA ALA A 112 0.15 -15.93 -13.76
C ALA A 112 0.75 -17.32 -13.56
N ASP A 113 1.70 -17.43 -12.65
CA ASP A 113 2.04 -18.69 -12.03
C ASP A 113 0.92 -19.03 -11.03
N GLU A 114 0.08 -20.00 -11.39
CA GLU A 114 -1.05 -20.49 -10.58
C GLU A 114 -0.59 -21.14 -9.26
N SER A 115 0.71 -21.32 -9.05
CA SER A 115 1.26 -21.84 -7.80
C SER A 115 1.36 -20.79 -6.68
N CYS A 116 1.20 -19.49 -6.98
CA CYS A 116 1.29 -18.42 -5.98
C CYS A 116 -0.09 -18.05 -5.41
N PRO A 117 -0.36 -18.24 -4.10
CA PRO A 117 -1.65 -17.90 -3.51
C PRO A 117 -1.92 -16.38 -3.54
N PRO A 118 -3.19 -15.96 -3.64
CA PRO A 118 -3.57 -14.54 -3.56
C PRO A 118 -3.11 -13.96 -2.22
N CYS A 119 -2.46 -12.80 -2.28
CA CYS A 119 -1.81 -12.10 -1.17
C CYS A 119 -2.59 -12.22 0.15
N ARG A 120 -2.12 -13.08 1.05
CA ARG A 120 -2.53 -13.11 2.45
C ARG A 120 -1.32 -12.73 3.30
N TYR A 121 -1.25 -11.49 3.77
CA TYR A 121 -0.34 -11.22 4.88
C TYR A 121 -0.74 -12.07 6.10
N PRO A 122 0.21 -12.68 6.82
CA PRO A 122 1.62 -12.82 6.49
C PRO A 122 1.86 -14.10 5.64
N CYS A 123 2.32 -13.96 4.39
CA CYS A 123 2.77 -15.10 3.60
C CYS A 123 4.12 -15.58 4.18
N CYS A 124 4.11 -16.79 4.76
CA CYS A 124 5.30 -17.64 4.84
C CYS A 124 5.65 -18.18 3.45
#